data_AF-A0A8T5PZJ2-F1
#
_entry.id   AF-A0A8T5PZJ2-F1
#
_cell.length_a   1.000
_cell.length_b   1.000
_cell.length_c   1.000
_cell.angle_alpha   90.00
_cell.angle_beta   90.00
_cell.angle_gamma   90.00
#
_symmetry.space_group_name_H-M   'P 1'
#
loop_
_entity.id
_entity.type
_entity.pdbx_description
1 polymer ?
#
loop_
_entity_poly.entity_id
_entity_poly.type
_entity_poly.pdbx_seq_one_letter_code
_entity_poly.pdbx_strand_id
1 'polypeptide(L)' 'MYKEDESRFEAIVRKAGNSYVITIPKEVLAKLSLSSNSGISVNIRKWKK' A
#
# COMPACT_ATOMS: atom_id res chain seq x y z
N MET A 1 19.60 3.16 2.36
CA MET A 1 18.86 2.37 3.35
C MET A 1 17.40 2.76 3.26
N TYR A 2 16.55 1.93 2.66
CA TYR A 2 15.11 2.11 2.75
C TYR A 2 14.68 1.52 4.08
N LYS A 3 14.13 2.33 4.99
CA LYS A 3 13.53 1.84 6.24
C LYS A 3 12.27 1.04 5.88
N GLU A 4 12.41 -0.27 5.66
CA GLU A 4 11.32 -1.18 5.25
C GLU A 4 10.14 -1.19 6.24
N ASP A 5 10.32 -0.75 7.49
CA ASP A 5 9.32 -0.91 8.55
C ASP A 5 8.27 0.21 8.60
N GLU A 6 8.59 1.46 8.28
CA GLU A 6 7.72 2.60 8.64
C GLU A 6 6.44 2.71 7.79
N SER A 7 6.37 1.98 6.67
CA SER A 7 5.29 2.03 5.68
C SER A 7 4.51 0.72 5.51
N ARG A 8 4.76 -0.29 6.36
CA ARG A 8 4.04 -1.57 6.30
C ARG A 8 2.63 -1.41 6.84
N PHE A 9 1.64 -1.92 6.12
CA PHE A 9 0.25 -1.97 6.56
C PHE A 9 -0.41 -3.27 6.14
N GLU A 10 -1.41 -3.70 6.90
CA GLU A 10 -2.29 -4.79 6.49
C GLU A 10 -3.32 -4.26 5.51
N ALA A 11 -3.55 -4.99 4.42
CA ALA A 11 -4.51 -4.62 3.40
C ALA A 11 -5.40 -5.82 3.06
N ILE A 12 -6.67 -5.55 2.82
CA ILE A 12 -7.62 -6.53 2.28
C ILE A 12 -7.76 -6.24 0.79
N VAL A 13 -7.44 -7.23 -0.04
CA VAL A 13 -7.67 -7.16 -1.48
C VAL A 13 -9.16 -7.33 -1.75
N ARG A 14 -9.77 -6.38 -2.46
CA ARG A 14 -11.17 -6.44 -2.87
C ARG A 14 -11.28 -6.48 -4.39
N LYS A 15 -12.35 -7.09 -4.90
CA LYS A 15 -12.67 -7.10 -6.33
C LYS A 15 -13.62 -5.93 -6.64
N ALA A 16 -13.26 -5.09 -7.59
CA ALA A 16 -14.08 -3.98 -8.09
C ALA A 16 -14.22 -4.10 -9.61
N GLY A 17 -15.36 -4.64 -10.05
CA GLY A 17 -15.55 -5.03 -11.45
C GLY A 17 -14.54 -6.09 -11.89
N ASN A 18 -13.76 -5.76 -12.92
CA ASN A 18 -12.70 -6.63 -13.47
C ASN A 18 -11.32 -6.37 -12.85
N SER A 19 -11.23 -5.51 -11.84
CA SER A 19 -9.98 -5.12 -11.20
C SER A 19 -9.91 -5.57 -9.74
N TYR A 20 -8.69 -5.74 -9.24
CA TYR A 20 -8.41 -5.91 -7.82
C TYR A 20 -7.89 -4.61 -7.25
N VAL A 21 -8.44 -4.19 -6.11
CA VAL A 21 -8.09 -2.93 -5.45
C VAL A 21 -7.64 -3.17 -4.03
N ILE A 22 -6.65 -2.39 -3.61
CA ILE A 22 -6.23 -2.24 -2.22
C ILE A 22 -6.42 -0.79 -1.81
N THR A 23 -6.88 -0.57 -0.59
CA THR A 23 -7.00 0.78 -0.03
C THR A 23 -5.75 1.07 0.77
N ILE A 24 -5.03 2.14 0.40
CA ILE A 24 -3.87 2.62 1.17
C ILE A 24 -4.40 3.57 2.24
N PRO A 25 -4.14 3.33 3.54
CA PRO A 25 -4.56 4.23 4.61
C PRO A 25 -3.93 5.62 4.48
N LYS A 26 -4.66 6.67 4.87
CA LYS A 26 -4.23 8.06 4.72
C LYS A 26 -2.94 8.35 5.50
N GLU A 27 -2.77 7.72 6.65
CA GLU A 27 -1.59 7.79 7.49
C GLU A 27 -0.33 7.23 6.81
N VAL A 28 -0.48 6.20 5.97
CA VAL A 28 0.63 5.65 5.18
C VAL A 28 0.98 6.61 4.05
N LEU A 29 -0.03 7.17 3.36
CA LEU A 29 0.19 8.18 2.32
C LEU A 29 0.90 9.43 2.85
N ALA A 30 0.50 9.91 4.03
CA ALA A 30 1.11 11.07 4.67
C ALA A 30 2.59 10.84 5.01
N LYS A 31 2.95 9.65 5.51
CA LYS A 31 4.34 9.27 5.79
C LYS A 31 5.20 9.20 4.53
N LEU A 32 4.62 8.71 3.43
CA LEU A 32 5.32 8.58 2.15
C LEU A 32 5.45 9.92 1.40
N SER A 33 4.84 11.00 1.89
CA SER A 33 4.87 12.34 1.28
C SER A 33 4.56 12.31 -0.23
N LEU A 34 3.60 11.47 -0.62
CA LEU A 34 3.29 11.24 -2.04
C LEU A 34 2.56 12.43 -2.62
N SER A 35 3.15 13.03 -3.64
CA SER A 35 2.45 14.00 -4.49
C SER A 35 1.53 13.26 -5.48
N SER A 36 0.53 13.94 -6.03
CA SER A 36 -0.44 13.38 -6.97
C SER A 36 0.17 12.79 -8.26
N ASN A 37 1.44 13.10 -8.57
CA ASN A 37 2.18 12.56 -9.71
C ASN A 37 3.27 11.55 -9.33
N SER A 38 3.36 11.14 -8.07
CA SER A 38 4.37 10.19 -7.61
C SER A 38 3.91 8.75 -7.86
N GLY A 39 4.73 7.98 -8.58
CA GLY A 39 4.57 6.53 -8.67
C GLY A 39 4.99 5.85 -7.36
N ILE A 40 4.29 4.77 -6.99
CA ILE A 40 4.64 3.96 -5.82
C ILE A 40 4.99 2.53 -6.25
N SER A 41 5.99 1.96 -5.58
CA SER A 41 6.27 0.52 -5.65
C SER A 41 5.67 -0.15 -4.42
N VAL A 42 4.87 -1.19 -4.62
CA VAL A 42 4.19 -1.92 -3.54
C VAL A 42 4.70 -3.36 -3.51
N ASN A 43 5.25 -3.77 -2.37
CA ASN A 43 5.62 -5.17 -2.13
C ASN A 43 4.48 -5.88 -1.38
N ILE A 44 3.93 -6.94 -1.96
CA ILE A 44 2.81 -7.71 -1.38
C ILE A 44 3.34 -9.05 -0.88
N ARG A 45 3.17 -9.33 0.42
CA ARG A 45 3.49 -10.63 1.02
C ARG A 45 2.23 -11.28 1.57
N LYS A 46 1.84 -12.41 0.99
CA LYS A 46 0.75 -13.23 1.52
C LYS A 46 1.22 -13.96 2.78
N TRP A 47 0.52 -13.78 3.90
CA TRP A 47 0.65 -14.67 5.05
C TRP A 47 -0.57 -15.59 5.15
N LYS A 48 -0.40 -16.77 5.74
CA LYS A 48 -1.50 -17.57 6.26
C LYS A 48 -1.56 -17.29 7.77
N LYS A 49 -2.75 -16.98 8.26
CA LYS A 49 -3.03 -16.90 9.69
C LYS A 49 -3.06 -18.31 10.28
#